data_AF-A0A0F5PS30-F1
#
_entry.id   AF-A0A0F5PS30-F1
#
_cell.length_a   1.000
_cell.length_b   1.000
_cell.length_c   1.000
_cell.angle_alpha   90.00
_cell.angle_beta   90.00
_cell.angle_gamma   90.00
#
_symmetry.space_group_name_H-M   'P 1'
#
loop_
_entity.id
_entity.type
_entity.pdbx_description
1 polymer ?
#
loop_
_entity_poly.entity_id
_entity_poly.type
_entity_poly.pdbx_seq_one_letter_code
_entity_poly.pdbx_strand_id
1 'polypeptide(L)'
;MDTFEVLNTLRREGIFEWVGLHPQLCADDGDRYLRELLRGAQIDELYVAACDPTMQRKMYRDAFDDVGFPRDKHIGIEIRNMNTQQVIDEIKKAVTQREQSQSK
;
A
#
# COMPACT_ATOMS: atom_id res chain seq x y z
N MET A 1 3.19 3.96 16.79
CA MET A 1 4.08 3.37 15.78
C MET A 1 4.99 4.44 15.25
N ASP A 2 6.23 4.10 14.93
CA ASP A 2 7.16 4.95 14.19
C ASP A 2 7.07 4.62 12.69
N THR A 3 6.41 5.48 11.90
CA THR A 3 6.24 5.27 10.45
C THR A 3 7.55 5.38 9.69
N PHE A 4 8.48 6.23 10.14
CA PHE A 4 9.77 6.39 9.46
C PHE A 4 10.63 5.14 9.62
N GLU A 5 10.61 4.49 10.79
CA GLU A 5 11.34 3.23 10.98
C GLU A 5 10.75 2.08 10.17
N VAL A 6 9.41 2.02 10.00
CA VAL A 6 8.76 1.06 9.08
C VAL A 6 9.30 1.26 7.66
N LEU A 7 9.22 2.48 7.12
CA LEU A 7 9.64 2.79 5.74
C LEU A 7 11.13 2.52 5.54
N ASN A 8 11.98 2.93 6.48
CA ASN A 8 13.42 2.72 6.41
C ASN A 8 13.78 1.24 6.46
N THR A 9 13.10 0.45 7.28
CA THR A 9 13.34 -1.00 7.35
C THR A 9 12.98 -1.68 6.04
N LEU A 10 11.78 -1.43 5.52
CA LEU A 10 11.32 -2.02 4.25
C LEU A 10 12.25 -1.64 3.07
N ARG A 11 12.71 -0.38 3.03
CA ARG A 11 13.66 0.09 2.02
C ARG A 11 15.05 -0.53 2.18
N ARG A 12 15.57 -0.66 3.41
CA ARG A 12 16.88 -1.30 3.68
C ARG A 12 16.90 -2.76 3.26
N GLU A 13 15.77 -3.45 3.41
CA GLU A 13 15.61 -4.86 3.03
C GLU A 13 15.36 -5.06 1.53
N GLY A 14 15.16 -3.98 0.76
CA GLY A 14 14.98 -4.05 -0.69
C GLY A 14 13.70 -4.76 -1.12
N ILE A 15 12.68 -4.82 -0.25
CA ILE A 15 11.40 -5.49 -0.53
C ILE A 15 10.58 -4.71 -1.55
N PHE A 16 10.67 -3.38 -1.53
CA PHE A 16 9.96 -2.48 -2.44
C PHE A 16 10.94 -1.54 -3.14
N GLU A 17 10.66 -1.21 -4.40
CA GLU A 17 11.46 -0.25 -5.17
C GLU A 17 11.37 1.17 -4.60
N TRP A 18 10.20 1.52 -4.04
CA TRP A 18 9.94 2.79 -3.40
C TRP A 18 8.98 2.61 -2.23
N VAL A 19 9.02 3.57 -1.31
CA VAL A 19 8.12 3.63 -0.16
C VAL A 19 7.66 5.08 0.02
N GLY A 20 6.41 5.28 0.41
CA GLY A 20 5.80 6.59 0.58
C GLY A 20 4.93 6.66 1.84
N LEU A 21 4.75 7.88 2.35
CA LEU A 21 3.86 8.15 3.47
C LEU A 21 2.92 9.28 3.11
N HIS A 22 1.62 9.02 3.23
CA HIS A 22 0.59 10.05 3.18
C HIS A 22 -0.14 10.08 4.53
N PRO A 23 -0.27 11.24 5.21
CA PRO A 23 -0.86 11.31 6.55
C PRO A 23 -2.30 10.76 6.62
N GLN A 24 -3.10 10.99 5.58
CA GLN A 24 -4.48 10.54 5.52
C GLN A 24 -4.90 10.20 4.09
N LEU A 25 -4.55 9.00 3.62
CA LEU A 25 -4.80 8.59 2.25
C LEU A 25 -6.30 8.50 1.88
N CYS A 26 -7.20 8.42 2.87
CA CYS A 26 -8.65 8.36 2.67
C CYS A 26 -9.35 9.73 2.53
N ALA A 27 -8.62 10.84 2.63
CA ALA A 27 -9.16 12.18 2.44
C ALA A 27 -9.06 12.63 0.97
N ASP A 28 -9.69 13.76 0.63
CA ASP A 28 -9.73 14.30 -0.74
C ASP A 28 -8.34 14.58 -1.31
N ASP A 29 -7.38 14.98 -0.46
CA ASP A 29 -5.99 15.15 -0.86
C ASP A 29 -5.27 13.81 -1.08
N GLY A 30 -5.63 12.77 -0.33
CA GLY A 30 -5.18 11.40 -0.54
C GLY A 30 -5.65 10.81 -1.88
N ASP A 31 -6.88 11.09 -2.29
CA ASP A 31 -7.39 10.71 -3.62
C ASP A 31 -6.58 11.40 -4.74
N ARG A 32 -6.35 12.72 -4.63
CA ARG A 32 -5.47 13.44 -5.58
C ARG A 32 -4.06 12.89 -5.59
N TYR A 33 -3.51 12.57 -4.42
CA TYR A 33 -2.17 11.98 -4.29
C TYR A 33 -2.08 10.66 -5.06
N LEU A 34 -3.06 9.76 -4.91
CA LEU A 34 -3.10 8.49 -5.65
C LEU A 34 -3.18 8.72 -7.16
N ARG A 35 -4.01 9.66 -7.62
CA ARG A 35 -4.10 9.97 -9.06
C ARG A 35 -2.75 10.41 -9.61
N GLU A 36 -2.10 11.37 -8.96
CA GLU A 36 -0.81 11.87 -9.45
C GLU A 36 0.33 10.85 -9.34
N LEU A 37 0.35 10.05 -8.26
CA LEU A 37 1.34 8.99 -8.09
C LEU A 37 1.24 7.91 -9.17
N LEU A 38 0.01 7.54 -9.55
CA LEU A 38 -0.25 6.42 -10.44
C LEU A 38 -0.39 6.83 -11.92
N ARG A 39 -0.53 8.13 -12.21
CA ARG A 39 -0.71 8.65 -13.57
C ARG A 39 0.49 8.29 -14.47
N GLY A 40 0.27 7.35 -15.38
CA GLY A 40 1.31 6.87 -16.31
C GLY A 40 2.42 6.05 -15.63
N ALA A 41 2.25 5.68 -14.36
CA ALA A 41 3.24 4.90 -13.63
C ALA A 41 3.15 3.42 -14.03
N GLN A 42 4.31 2.79 -14.23
CA GLN A 42 4.42 1.35 -14.42
C GLN A 42 4.60 0.68 -13.05
N ILE A 43 3.49 0.46 -12.36
CA ILE A 43 3.47 -0.17 -11.04
C ILE A 43 2.83 -1.56 -11.16
N ASP A 44 3.58 -2.58 -10.75
CA ASP A 44 3.09 -3.95 -10.74
C ASP A 44 2.14 -4.21 -9.59
N GLU A 45 2.49 -3.75 -8.39
CA GLU A 45 1.68 -3.92 -7.19
C GLU A 45 1.82 -2.70 -6.26
N LEU A 46 0.69 -2.26 -5.72
CA LEU A 46 0.61 -1.17 -4.74
C LEU A 46 0.14 -1.74 -3.40
N TYR A 47 1.04 -1.77 -2.42
CA TYR A 47 0.73 -2.17 -1.05
C TYR A 47 0.38 -0.94 -0.21
N VAL A 48 -0.78 -0.95 0.45
CA VAL A 48 -1.24 0.14 1.30
C VAL A 48 -1.49 -0.37 2.72
N ALA A 49 -0.58 -0.02 3.62
CA ALA A 49 -0.70 -0.30 5.04
C ALA A 49 -1.48 0.84 5.74
N ALA A 50 -2.78 0.62 5.98
CA ALA A 50 -3.67 1.61 6.55
C ALA A 50 -4.79 0.96 7.40
N CYS A 51 -6.05 1.23 7.05
CA CYS A 51 -7.24 0.70 7.74
C CYS A 51 -7.75 -0.58 7.07
N ASP A 52 -9.05 -0.87 7.19
CA ASP A 52 -9.66 -2.09 6.67
C ASP A 52 -9.46 -2.23 5.14
N PRO A 53 -8.93 -3.35 4.63
CA PRO A 53 -8.65 -3.53 3.21
C PRO A 53 -9.91 -3.46 2.31
N THR A 54 -11.07 -3.83 2.81
CA THR A 54 -12.35 -3.70 2.09
C THR A 54 -12.74 -2.23 1.95
N MET A 55 -12.51 -1.43 2.99
CA MET A 55 -12.74 0.00 2.95
C MET A 55 -11.75 0.70 2.02
N GLN A 56 -10.46 0.36 2.08
CA GLN A 56 -9.44 0.86 1.16
C GLN A 56 -9.85 0.64 -0.31
N ARG A 57 -10.25 -0.59 -0.68
CA ARG A 57 -10.73 -0.91 -2.03
C ARG A 57 -11.92 -0.05 -2.49
N LYS A 58 -12.82 0.31 -1.57
CA LYS A 58 -13.98 1.17 -1.89
C LYS A 58 -13.57 2.62 -2.05
N MET A 59 -12.72 3.13 -1.18
CA MET A 59 -12.31 4.53 -1.15
C MET A 59 -11.41 4.89 -2.34
N TYR A 60 -10.42 4.03 -2.65
CA TYR A 60 -9.43 4.32 -3.70
C TYR A 60 -9.91 3.97 -5.11
N ARG A 61 -11.11 3.37 -5.21
CA ARG A 61 -11.69 2.88 -6.46
C ARG A 61 -11.66 3.94 -7.56
N ASP A 62 -12.17 5.12 -7.25
CA ASP A 62 -12.39 6.17 -8.25
C ASP A 62 -11.05 6.81 -8.69
N ALA A 63 -10.05 6.84 -7.81
CA ALA A 63 -8.68 7.23 -8.16
C ALA A 63 -8.04 6.21 -9.11
N PHE A 64 -8.17 4.91 -8.82
CA PHE A 64 -7.61 3.84 -9.63
C PHE A 64 -8.25 3.78 -11.03
N ASP A 65 -9.58 3.92 -11.11
CA ASP A 65 -10.30 3.88 -12.38
C ASP A 65 -9.91 5.02 -13.33
N ASP A 66 -9.75 6.23 -12.79
CA ASP A 66 -9.43 7.44 -13.56
C ASP A 66 -8.04 7.38 -14.21
N VAL A 67 -7.08 6.76 -13.53
CA VAL A 67 -5.70 6.62 -14.02
C VAL A 67 -5.45 5.26 -14.68
N GLY A 68 -6.47 4.41 -14.78
CA GLY A 68 -6.37 3.08 -15.39
C GLY A 68 -5.52 2.08 -14.59
N PHE A 69 -5.36 2.28 -13.28
CA PHE A 69 -4.63 1.35 -12.42
C PHE A 69 -5.49 0.11 -12.09
N PRO A 70 -5.05 -1.12 -12.38
CA PRO A 70 -5.83 -2.32 -12.09
C PRO A 70 -6.07 -2.51 -10.60
N ARG A 71 -7.33 -2.59 -10.19
CA ARG A 71 -7.71 -2.64 -8.76
C ARG A 71 -7.21 -3.91 -8.05
N ASP A 72 -7.00 -5.00 -8.77
CA ASP A 72 -6.45 -6.25 -8.26
C ASP A 72 -4.96 -6.15 -7.90
N LYS A 73 -4.26 -5.16 -8.46
CA LYS A 73 -2.88 -4.80 -8.10
C LYS A 73 -2.78 -3.96 -6.82
N HIS A 74 -3.89 -3.60 -6.18
CA HIS A 74 -3.90 -2.96 -4.87
C HIS A 74 -4.07 -3.99 -3.74
N ILE A 75 -3.06 -4.05 -2.86
CA ILE A 75 -3.03 -4.91 -1.69
C ILE A 75 -3.15 -4.05 -0.42
N GLY A 76 -4.36 -4.01 0.14
CA GLY A 76 -4.61 -3.34 1.41
C GLY A 76 -4.20 -4.20 2.59
N ILE A 77 -3.50 -3.60 3.56
CA ILE A 77 -3.02 -4.21 4.80
C ILE A 77 -3.59 -3.41 5.97
N GLU A 78 -4.25 -4.08 6.91
CA GLU A 78 -4.75 -3.46 8.15
C GLU A 78 -3.62 -3.41 9.19
N ILE A 79 -3.28 -2.21 9.65
CA ILE A 79 -2.19 -1.99 10.60
C ILE A 79 -2.60 -1.20 11.84
N ARG A 80 -3.89 -0.86 12.00
CA ARG A 80 -4.35 -0.13 13.19
C ARG A 80 -4.09 -0.94 14.45
N ASN A 81 -3.73 -0.22 15.52
CA ASN A 81 -3.41 -0.78 16.83
C ASN A 81 -2.18 -1.71 16.85
N MET A 82 -1.33 -1.66 15.81
CA MET A 82 -0.05 -2.37 15.78
C MET A 82 1.10 -1.46 16.19
N ASN A 83 2.14 -2.05 16.77
CA ASN A 83 3.43 -1.39 16.96
C ASN A 83 4.30 -1.48 15.69
N THR A 84 5.45 -0.79 15.68
CA THR A 84 6.36 -0.72 14.52
C THR A 84 6.76 -2.10 13.99
N GLN A 85 7.16 -3.02 14.88
CA GLN A 85 7.61 -4.36 14.46
C GLN A 85 6.46 -5.16 13.87
N GLN A 86 5.29 -5.13 14.51
CA GLN A 86 4.10 -5.83 14.03
C GLN A 86 3.70 -5.35 12.63
N VAL A 87 3.81 -4.06 12.34
CA VAL A 87 3.52 -3.51 11.00
C VAL A 87 4.53 -4.00 9.96
N ILE A 88 5.82 -3.99 10.28
CA ILE A 88 6.86 -4.52 9.38
C ILE A 88 6.58 -5.99 9.06
N ASP A 89 6.27 -6.79 10.09
CA ASP A 89 6.02 -8.22 9.93
C ASP A 89 4.74 -8.49 9.12
N GLU A 90 3.66 -7.73 9.35
CA GLU A 90 2.41 -7.90 8.61
C GLU A 90 2.55 -7.50 7.14
N ILE A 91 3.33 -6.45 6.84
CA ILE A 91 3.64 -6.06 5.45
C ILE A 91 4.44 -7.16 4.76
N LYS A 92 5.49 -7.70 5.39
CA LYS A 92 6.29 -8.81 4.83
C LYS A 92 5.45 -10.04 4.57
N LYS A 93 4.58 -10.38 5.52
CA LYS A 93 3.64 -11.50 5.39
C LYS A 93 2.70 -11.32 4.20
N ALA A 94 2.19 -10.11 3.98
CA ALA A 94 1.35 -9.81 2.82
C ALA A 94 2.10 -10.01 1.49
N VAL A 95 3.38 -9.61 1.42
CA VAL A 95 4.25 -9.86 0.25
C VAL A 95 4.42 -11.36 0.01
N THR A 96 4.85 -12.12 1.02
CA THR A 96 5.04 -13.57 0.89
C THR A 96 3.75 -14.29 0.45
N GLN A 97 2.60 -13.90 1.01
CA GLN A 97 1.31 -14.48 0.61
C GLN A 97 0.95 -14.17 -0.84
N ARG A 98 1.28 -12.96 -1.31
CA ARG A 98 1.02 -12.55 -2.69
C ARG A 98 1.86 -13.34 -3.69
N GLU A 99 3.17 -13.46 -3.43
CA GLU A 99 4.09 -14.26 -4.25
C GLU A 99 3.65 -15.74 -4.34
N GLN A 100 3.21 -16.31 -3.21
CA GLN A 100 2.71 -17.68 -3.16
C GLN A 100 1.40 -17.86 -3.93
N SER A 101 0.55 -16.84 -3.99
CA SER A 101 -0.71 -16.86 -4.74
C SER A 101 -0.51 -16.82 -6.25
N GLN A 102 0.58 -16.21 -6.72
CA GLN A 102 0.94 -16.09 -8.14
C GLN A 102 1.72 -17.31 -8.67
N SER A 103 2.30 -18.12 -7.78
CA SER A 103 3.06 -19.33 -8.13
C SER A 103 2.18 -20.58 -8.30
N LYS A 104 0.86 -20.45 -8.20
CA LYS A 104 -0.15 -21.51 -8.36
C LYS A 104 -0.97 -21.27 -9.61
#